data_AF-A0A7X5QFV9-F1
#
_entry.id   AF-A0A7X5QFV9-F1
#
_cell.length_a   1.000
_cell.length_b   1.000
_cell.length_c   1.000
_cell.angle_alpha   90.00
_cell.angle_beta   90.00
_cell.angle_gamma   90.00
#
_symmetry.space_group_name_H-M   'P 1'
#
loop_
_entity.id
_entity.type
_entity.pdbx_description
1 polymer ?
#
loop_
_entity_poly.entity_id
_entity_poly.type
_entity_poly.pdbx_seq_one_letter_code
_entity_poly.pdbx_strand_id
1 'polypeptide(L)' 'MNEQVLENGRRAIARECLSELTALEKYDDKAATAILDKYTQQFKLIMNEHQKKKASPKGWLSQYVRDIRKEK' A
#
# COMPACT_ATOMS: atom_id res chain seq x y z
N MET A 1 -0.96 -14.19 15.54
CA MET A 1 -1.59 -13.39 14.46
C MET A 1 -1.72 -14.28 13.24
N ASN A 2 -2.92 -14.46 12.71
CA ASN A 2 -3.14 -15.32 11.54
C ASN A 2 -2.55 -14.63 10.30
N GLU A 3 -1.84 -15.37 9.45
CA GLU A 3 -1.17 -14.83 8.26
C GLU A 3 -2.19 -14.11 7.34
N GLN A 4 -3.40 -14.66 7.27
CA GLN A 4 -4.55 -14.12 6.55
C GLN A 4 -5.04 -12.76 7.07
N VAL A 5 -4.93 -12.50 8.38
CA VAL A 5 -5.30 -11.20 8.97
C VAL A 5 -4.29 -10.13 8.58
N LEU A 6 -3.00 -10.50 8.53
CA LEU A 6 -1.94 -9.60 8.08
C LEU A 6 -2.05 -9.31 6.57
N GLU A 7 -2.36 -10.33 5.76
CA GLU A 7 -2.62 -10.15 4.32
C GLU A 7 -3.83 -9.25 4.06
N ASN A 8 -4.95 -9.48 4.75
CA ASN A 8 -6.11 -8.60 4.65
C ASN A 8 -5.79 -7.18 5.08
N GLY A 9 -4.99 -6.99 6.14
CA GLY A 9 -4.52 -5.67 6.55
C GLY A 9 -3.66 -4.98 5.48
N ARG A 10 -2.74 -5.70 4.84
CA ARG A 10 -1.91 -5.18 3.73
C ARG A 10 -2.75 -4.75 2.54
N ARG A 11 -3.72 -5.59 2.18
CA ARG A 11 -4.63 -5.33 1.06
C ARG A 11 -5.58 -4.16 1.36
N ALA A 12 -6.03 -4.02 2.61
CA ALA A 12 -6.82 -2.88 3.06
C ALA A 12 -6.03 -1.57 2.96
N ILE A 13 -4.81 -1.52 3.49
CA ILE A 13 -3.90 -0.36 3.40
C ILE A 13 -3.68 0.05 1.93
N ALA A 14 -3.39 -0.91 1.06
CA ALA A 14 -3.18 -0.62 -0.35
C ALA A 14 -4.46 -0.15 -1.06
N ARG A 15 -5.64 -0.67 -0.68
CA ARG A 15 -6.92 -0.21 -1.19
C ARG A 15 -7.21 1.23 -0.74
N GLU A 16 -6.99 1.55 0.53
CA GLU A 16 -7.15 2.91 1.04
C GLU A 16 -6.19 3.88 0.36
N CYS A 17 -4.93 3.49 0.18
CA CYS A 17 -3.95 4.25 -0.59
C CYS A 17 -4.43 4.53 -2.02
N LEU A 18 -4.89 3.50 -2.73
CA LEU A 18 -5.45 3.68 -4.07
C LEU A 18 -6.69 4.58 -4.05
N SER A 19 -7.58 4.41 -3.06
CA SER A 19 -8.81 5.20 -2.94
C SER A 19 -8.50 6.67 -2.75
N GLU A 20 -7.59 7.03 -1.83
CA GLU A 20 -7.14 8.42 -1.64
C GLU A 20 -6.47 8.96 -2.91
N LEU A 21 -5.61 8.17 -3.56
CA LEU A 21 -4.98 8.55 -4.83
C LEU A 21 -6.00 8.80 -5.95
N THR A 22 -7.08 8.02 -6.01
CA THR A 22 -8.17 8.21 -7.00
C THR A 22 -9.17 9.29 -6.61
N ALA A 23 -9.25 9.65 -5.32
CA ALA A 23 -10.08 10.73 -4.82
C ALA A 23 -9.46 12.11 -5.08
N LEU A 24 -8.16 12.15 -5.42
CA LEU A 24 -7.52 13.37 -5.90
C LEU A 24 -8.18 13.81 -7.21
N GLU A 25 -8.87 14.96 -7.17
CA GLU A 25 -9.55 15.55 -8.34
C GLU A 25 -8.57 15.86 -9.49
N LYS A 26 -7.33 16.25 -9.13
CA LYS A 26 -6.19 16.33 -10.03
C LYS A 26 -5.02 15.55 -9.46
N TYR A 27 -4.29 14.86 -10.33
CA TYR A 27 -3.04 14.20 -9.94
C TYR A 27 -2.03 15.26 -9.50
N ASP A 28 -1.86 15.38 -8.19
CA ASP A 28 -0.85 16.24 -7.57
C ASP A 28 0.27 15.34 -7.03
N ASP A 29 1.48 15.52 -7.56
CA ASP A 29 2.62 14.67 -7.24
C ASP A 29 3.04 14.77 -5.76
N LYS A 30 2.85 15.94 -5.14
CA LYS A 30 3.14 16.14 -3.71
C LYS A 30 2.10 15.43 -2.85
N ALA A 31 0.82 15.58 -3.17
CA ALA A 31 -0.26 14.90 -2.46
C ALA A 31 -0.14 13.38 -2.63
N ALA A 32 0.09 12.91 -3.86
CA ALA A 32 0.30 11.49 -4.16
C ALA A 32 1.51 10.92 -3.40
N THR A 33 2.62 11.66 -3.36
CA THR A 33 3.81 11.27 -2.58
C THR A 33 3.52 11.23 -1.09
N ALA A 34 2.81 12.22 -0.54
CA ALA A 34 2.46 12.25 0.88
C ALA A 34 1.52 11.10 1.28
N ILE A 35 0.53 10.79 0.44
CA ILE A 35 -0.37 9.66 0.59
C ILE A 35 0.44 8.35 0.56
N LEU A 36 1.26 8.15 -0.47
CA LEU A 36 2.10 6.96 -0.60
C LEU A 36 3.06 6.80 0.58
N ASP A 37 3.67 7.87 1.08
CA ASP A 37 4.60 7.82 2.20
C ASP A 37 3.90 7.41 3.50
N LYS A 38 2.76 8.04 3.82
CA LYS A 38 1.89 7.69 4.95
C LYS A 38 1.54 6.20 4.96
N TYR A 39 1.02 5.69 3.84
CA TYR A 39 0.66 4.29 3.72
C TYR A 39 1.88 3.35 3.69
N THR A 40 3.03 3.80 3.17
CA THR A 40 4.28 3.03 3.20
C THR A 40 4.74 2.81 4.64
N GLN A 41 4.63 3.82 5.52
CA GLN A 41 4.95 3.67 6.93
C GLN A 41 4.02 2.67 7.62
N GLN A 42 2.71 2.74 7.38
CA GLN A 42 1.74 1.79 7.93
C GLN A 42 1.97 0.35 7.41
N PHE A 43 2.26 0.22 6.12
CA PHE A 43 2.56 -1.07 5.49
C PHE A 43 3.80 -1.73 6.09
N LYS A 44 4.84 -0.93 6.41
CA LYS A 44 6.08 -1.40 7.04
C LYS A 44 5.86 -2.04 8.42
N LEU A 45 4.85 -1.58 9.17
CA LEU A 45 4.53 -2.10 10.51
C LEU A 45 3.93 -3.51 10.45
N ILE A 46 3.14 -3.80 9.42
CA ILE A 46 2.46 -5.10 9.25
C ILE A 46 3.19 -6.05 8.28
N MET A 47 4.35 -5.63 7.76
CA MET A 47 5.22 -6.46 6.93
C MET A 47 5.98 -7.49 7.77
N ASN A 48 5.96 -8.74 7.31
CA ASN A 48 6.81 -9.81 7.83
C ASN A 48 8.28 -9.63 7.41
N GLU A 49 9.21 -10.16 8.22
CA GLU A 49 10.65 -10.11 7.92
C GLU A 49 11.00 -10.74 6.57
N HIS A 50 10.36 -11.83 6.18
CA HIS A 50 10.51 -12.44 4.86
C HIS A 50 10.17 -11.47 3.72
N GLN A 51 9.12 -10.66 3.89
CA GLN A 51 8.76 -9.66 2.89
C GLN A 51 9.74 -8.48 2.88
N LYS A 52 10.23 -8.06 4.06
CA LYS A 52 11.25 -7.00 4.19
C LYS A 52 12.57 -7.41 3.54
N LYS A 53 12.93 -8.71 3.58
CA LYS A 53 14.08 -9.27 2.88
C LYS A 53 13.91 -9.32 1.36
N LYS A 54 12.69 -9.57 0.87
CA LYS A 54 12.42 -9.68 -0.58
C LYS A 54 12.33 -8.33 -1.29
N ALA A 55 11.71 -7.34 -0.66
CA ALA A 55 11.54 -6.02 -1.27
C ALA A 55 11.24 -4.94 -0.22
N SER A 56 11.53 -3.70 -0.59
CA SER A 56 11.17 -2.54 0.21
C SER A 56 9.65 -2.41 0.38
N PRO A 57 9.16 -1.87 1.52
CA PRO A 57 7.74 -1.64 1.77
C PRO A 57 7.07 -0.82 0.66
N LYS A 58 7.78 0.15 0.08
CA LYS A 58 7.33 0.91 -1.08
C LYS A 58 7.04 0.02 -2.29
N GLY A 59 7.92 -0.94 -2.58
CA GLY A 59 7.77 -1.87 -3.71
C GLY A 59 6.57 -2.80 -3.52
N TRP A 60 6.39 -3.33 -2.30
CA TRP A 60 5.20 -4.11 -1.97
C TRP A 60 3.92 -3.30 -2.06
N LEU A 61 3.89 -2.10 -1.48
CA LEU A 61 2.74 -1.21 -1.56
C LEU A 61 2.38 -0.89 -3.01
N SER A 62 3.36 -0.50 -3.83
CA SER A 62 3.13 -0.24 -5.27
C SER A 62 2.61 -1.47 -6.01
N GLN A 63 3.11 -2.67 -5.71
CA GLN A 63 2.62 -3.92 -6.30
C GLN A 63 1.15 -4.15 -5.92
N TYR A 64 0.81 -4.07 -4.63
CA TYR A 64 -0.57 -4.24 -4.15
C TYR A 64 -1.52 -3.19 -4.73
N VAL A 65 -1.12 -1.92 -4.74
CA VAL A 65 -1.91 -0.83 -5.34
C VAL A 65 -2.18 -1.11 -6.83
N ARG A 66 -1.17 -1.59 -7.57
CA ARG A 66 -1.33 -1.96 -8.99
C ARG A 66 -2.22 -3.17 -9.18
N ASP A 67 -2.10 -4.18 -8.34
CA ASP A 67 -2.91 -5.40 -8.38
C ASP A 67 -4.38 -5.07 -8.14
N ILE A 68 -4.68 -4.34 -7.06
CA ILE A 68 -6.04 -3.87 -6.72
C ILE A 68 -6.60 -2.99 -7.84
N ARG A 69 -5.77 -2.15 -8.47
CA ARG A 69 -6.19 -1.32 -9.60
C ARG A 69 -6.53 -2.15 -10.85
N LYS A 70 -5.92 -3.33 -11.04
CA LYS A 70 -6.22 -4.24 -12.16
C LYS A 70 -7.44 -5.13 -11.90
N GLU A 71 -7.74 -5.41 -10.63
CA GLU A 71 -8.94 -6.15 -10.23
C GLU A 71 -10.23 -5.31 -10.34
N LYS A 72 -10.10 -4.00 -10.44
CA LYS A 72 -11.19 -3.03 -10.60
C LYS A 72 -11.48 -2.78 -12.08
#